data_AF-A0AAW2WII5-F1
#
_entry.id   AF-A0AAW2WII5-F1
#
_cell.length_a   1.000
_cell.length_b   1.000
_cell.length_c   1.000
_cell.angle_alpha   90.00
_cell.angle_beta   90.00
_cell.angle_gamma   90.00
#
_symmetry.space_group_name_H-M   'P 1'
#
loop_
_entity.id
_entity.type
_entity.pdbx_description
1 polymer ?
#
loop_
_entity_poly.entity_id
_entity_poly.type
_entity_poly.pdbx_seq_one_letter_code
_entity_poly.pdbx_strand_id
1 'polypeptide(L)'
;MAVHAGVIPALVELLRGRLTWVEQRVAVRALGHLATYAATFPAVASHGEILELSMQLAMSSLEIVYTHFYQYVDRRLSYHCDLLTRGMGGVEMESRKAEEWASQLQCWSLQLINCFAFKPEFLPTICKPEFLVKLPGMWGGLVNENSPAGIGLLRTICHHKLGRAQLLAVLEL
;
A
#
# COMPACT_ATOMS: atom_id res chain seq x y z
N MET A 1 -0.47 24.04 -0.25
CA MET A 1 -1.88 24.20 -0.71
C MET A 1 -2.75 23.01 -0.30
N ALA A 2 -2.44 21.75 -0.65
CA ALA A 2 -3.29 20.60 -0.29
C ALA A 2 -3.38 20.32 1.23
N VAL A 3 -2.25 20.31 1.94
CA VAL A 3 -2.22 20.09 3.41
C VAL A 3 -3.00 21.19 4.14
N HIS A 4 -2.82 22.45 3.77
CA HIS A 4 -3.55 23.58 4.36
C HIS A 4 -5.06 23.53 4.09
N ALA A 5 -5.51 22.84 3.04
CA ALA A 5 -6.92 22.62 2.76
C ALA A 5 -7.53 21.48 3.60
N GLY A 6 -6.78 20.87 4.52
CA GLY A 6 -7.31 19.84 5.42
C GLY A 6 -7.57 18.48 4.75
N VAL A 7 -6.85 18.16 3.67
CA VAL A 7 -7.10 16.93 2.90
C VAL A 7 -6.71 15.63 3.63
N ILE A 8 -5.74 15.69 4.55
CA ILE A 8 -5.18 14.49 5.18
C ILE A 8 -6.22 13.71 6.00
N PRO A 9 -7.01 14.32 6.92
CA PRO A 9 -8.07 13.60 7.63
C PRO A 9 -9.03 12.84 6.70
N ALA A 10 -9.47 13.45 5.59
CA ALA A 10 -10.35 12.80 4.64
C ALA A 10 -9.67 11.59 3.95
N LEU A 11 -8.39 11.71 3.60
CA LEU A 11 -7.63 10.58 3.05
C LEU A 11 -7.44 9.46 4.06
N VAL A 12 -7.28 9.77 5.35
CA VAL A 12 -7.19 8.77 6.42
C VAL A 12 -8.51 8.00 6.58
N GLU A 13 -9.65 8.67 6.51
CA GLU A 13 -10.97 7.99 6.52
C GLU A 13 -11.11 6.98 5.37
N LEU A 14 -10.65 7.35 4.17
CA LEU A 14 -10.64 6.44 3.02
C LEU A 14 -9.65 5.29 3.24
N LEU A 15 -8.46 5.58 3.77
CA LEU A 15 -7.42 4.59 4.05
C LEU A 15 -7.89 3.50 5.02
N ARG A 16 -8.68 3.86 6.04
CA ARG A 16 -9.29 2.90 6.98
C ARG A 16 -10.28 1.93 6.33
N GLY A 17 -10.63 2.12 5.05
CA GLY A 17 -11.56 1.25 4.34
C GLY A 17 -13.03 1.59 4.61
N ARG A 18 -13.33 2.86 4.94
CA ARG A 18 -14.72 3.32 5.15
C ARG A 18 -15.61 3.12 3.92
N LEU A 19 -15.02 3.04 2.73
CA LEU A 19 -15.70 2.75 1.48
C LEU A 19 -15.22 1.40 0.92
N THR A 20 -14.36 1.40 -0.08
CA THR A 20 -13.87 0.16 -0.70
C THR A 20 -12.36 0.22 -0.95
N TRP A 21 -11.81 -0.90 -1.41
CA TRP A 21 -10.41 -1.01 -1.82
C TRP A 21 -10.06 -0.06 -2.98
N VAL A 22 -11.05 0.36 -3.78
CA VAL A 22 -10.87 1.36 -4.86
C VAL A 22 -10.49 2.72 -4.26
N GLU A 23 -11.21 3.17 -3.23
CA GLU A 23 -10.90 4.44 -2.56
C GLU A 23 -9.62 4.34 -1.73
N GLN A 24 -9.36 3.21 -1.06
CA GLN A 24 -8.09 2.99 -0.35
C GLN A 24 -6.89 3.16 -1.28
N ARG A 25 -6.97 2.61 -2.50
CA ARG A 25 -5.91 2.76 -3.52
C ARG A 25 -5.65 4.22 -3.86
N VAL A 26 -6.69 5.04 -4.01
CA VAL A 26 -6.55 6.48 -4.24
C VAL A 26 -5.95 7.19 -3.02
N ALA A 27 -6.41 6.85 -1.82
CA ALA A 27 -5.92 7.44 -0.58
C ALA A 27 -4.43 7.17 -0.36
N VAL A 28 -4.00 5.91 -0.49
CA VAL A 28 -2.58 5.53 -0.40
C VAL A 28 -1.74 6.30 -1.42
N ARG A 29 -2.19 6.40 -2.67
CA ARG A 29 -1.45 7.12 -3.72
C ARG A 29 -1.26 8.59 -3.39
N ALA A 30 -2.30 9.25 -2.90
CA ALA A 30 -2.28 10.66 -2.53
C ALA A 30 -1.40 10.90 -1.30
N LEU A 31 -1.55 10.08 -0.26
CA LEU A 31 -0.72 10.13 0.95
C LEU A 31 0.75 9.86 0.65
N GLY A 32 1.06 8.89 -0.21
CA GLY A 32 2.42 8.62 -0.71
C GLY A 32 3.03 9.82 -1.42
N HIS A 33 2.24 10.52 -2.24
CA HIS A 33 2.70 11.75 -2.89
C HIS A 33 3.02 12.86 -1.88
N LEU A 34 2.17 13.05 -0.87
CA LEU A 34 2.41 14.03 0.19
C LEU A 34 3.60 13.64 1.07
N ALA A 35 3.78 12.36 1.38
CA ALA A 35 4.87 11.85 2.21
C ALA A 35 6.24 11.94 1.51
N THR A 36 6.27 12.03 0.18
CA THR A 36 7.52 12.12 -0.60
C THR A 36 8.26 13.44 -0.37
N TYR A 37 7.55 14.53 -0.07
CA TYR A 37 8.16 15.85 0.10
C TYR A 37 8.44 16.14 1.58
N ALA A 38 9.66 16.60 1.87
CA ALA A 38 10.09 16.94 3.23
C ALA A 38 9.17 17.99 3.89
N ALA A 39 8.63 18.94 3.12
CA ALA A 39 7.74 19.98 3.62
C ALA A 39 6.36 19.47 4.07
N THR A 40 5.87 18.36 3.50
CA THR A 40 4.53 17.84 3.77
C THR A 40 4.55 16.52 4.55
N PHE A 41 5.69 15.83 4.61
CA PHE A 41 5.87 14.60 5.39
C PHE A 41 5.46 14.74 6.86
N PRO A 42 5.84 15.80 7.62
CA PRO A 42 5.45 15.91 9.03
C PRO A 42 3.93 15.92 9.24
N ALA A 43 3.17 16.52 8.31
CA ALA A 43 1.72 16.55 8.37
C ALA A 43 1.08 15.19 8.07
N VAL A 44 1.74 14.34 7.26
CA VAL A 44 1.31 12.95 7.07
C VAL A 44 1.66 12.13 8.32
N ALA A 45 2.91 12.24 8.79
CA ALA A 45 3.42 11.48 9.92
C ALA A 45 2.74 11.82 11.27
N SER A 46 2.13 13.00 11.42
CA SER A 46 1.35 13.35 12.60
C SER A 46 0.07 12.51 12.77
N HIS A 47 -0.38 11.84 11.71
CA HIS A 47 -1.45 10.84 11.77
C HIS A 47 -0.83 9.45 11.96
N GLY A 48 -0.62 9.05 13.22
CA GLY A 48 0.15 7.85 13.58
C GLY A 48 -0.32 6.55 12.92
N GLU A 49 -1.62 6.40 12.68
CA GLU A 49 -2.21 5.19 12.09
C GLU A 49 -1.88 4.98 10.60
N ILE A 50 -1.42 6.01 9.89
CA ILE A 50 -1.17 5.92 8.44
C ILE A 50 -0.13 4.84 8.14
N LEU A 51 0.92 4.75 8.95
CA LEU A 51 1.97 3.75 8.78
C LEU A 51 1.41 2.34 8.93
N GLU A 52 0.64 2.09 9.99
CA GLU A 52 0.09 0.78 10.33
C GLU A 52 -0.96 0.33 9.31
N LEU A 53 -1.86 1.23 8.88
CA LEU A 53 -2.81 0.97 7.81
C LEU A 53 -2.11 0.67 6.48
N SER A 54 -1.03 1.39 6.16
CA SER A 54 -0.24 1.11 4.95
C SER A 54 0.43 -0.26 5.00
N MET A 55 0.97 -0.65 6.16
CA MET A 55 1.55 -1.98 6.36
C MET A 55 0.48 -3.08 6.21
N GLN A 56 -0.70 -2.87 6.80
CA GLN A 56 -1.83 -3.79 6.64
C GLN A 56 -2.23 -3.94 5.18
N LEU A 57 -2.41 -2.83 4.47
CA LEU A 57 -2.76 -2.85 3.05
C LEU A 57 -1.68 -3.54 2.21
N ALA A 58 -0.40 -3.27 2.44
CA ALA A 58 0.68 -3.96 1.73
C ALA A 58 0.60 -5.49 1.92
N MET A 59 0.26 -5.97 3.13
CA MET A 59 0.11 -7.39 3.43
C MET A 59 -1.15 -8.04 2.83
N SER A 60 -2.26 -7.32 2.70
CA SER A 60 -3.57 -7.89 2.35
C SER A 60 -4.15 -7.44 1.01
N SER A 61 -3.49 -6.56 0.26
CA SER A 61 -4.02 -5.97 -0.99
C SER A 61 -4.59 -6.99 -1.98
N LEU A 62 -3.87 -8.08 -2.23
CA LEU A 62 -4.29 -9.13 -3.15
C LEU A 62 -5.52 -9.89 -2.62
N GLU A 63 -5.53 -10.21 -1.32
CA GLU A 63 -6.63 -10.89 -0.65
C GLU A 63 -7.91 -10.04 -0.61
N ILE A 64 -7.76 -8.73 -0.35
CA ILE A 64 -8.86 -7.76 -0.37
C ILE A 64 -9.54 -7.78 -1.74
N VAL A 65 -8.78 -7.64 -2.83
CA VAL A 65 -9.36 -7.62 -4.18
C VAL A 65 -9.93 -8.98 -4.56
N TYR A 66 -9.26 -10.07 -4.19
CA TYR A 66 -9.78 -11.42 -4.43
C TYR A 66 -11.15 -11.64 -3.76
N THR A 67 -11.24 -11.35 -2.46
CA THR A 67 -12.46 -11.58 -1.66
C THR A 67 -13.60 -10.63 -2.06
N HIS A 68 -13.29 -9.36 -2.32
CA HIS A 68 -14.33 -8.35 -2.58
C HIS A 68 -14.72 -8.20 -4.06
N PHE A 69 -13.92 -8.69 -5.00
CA PHE A 69 -14.17 -8.49 -6.44
C PHE A 69 -14.12 -9.79 -7.26
N TYR A 70 -13.17 -10.68 -6.95
CA TYR A 70 -12.96 -11.89 -7.74
C TYR A 70 -13.94 -13.01 -7.36
N GLN A 71 -14.10 -13.26 -6.06
CA GLN A 71 -14.91 -14.36 -5.53
C GLN A 71 -16.41 -14.22 -5.85
N TYR A 72 -16.91 -12.99 -5.98
CA TYR A 72 -18.33 -12.72 -6.16
C TYR A 72 -18.58 -11.85 -7.40
N VAL A 73 -18.40 -12.44 -8.58
CA VAL A 73 -18.58 -11.75 -9.88
C VAL A 73 -19.96 -11.08 -9.96
N ASP A 74 -21.02 -11.77 -9.52
CA ASP A 74 -22.40 -11.26 -9.53
C ASP A 74 -22.67 -10.12 -8.52
N ARG A 75 -21.73 -9.87 -7.61
CA ARG A 75 -21.82 -8.81 -6.58
C ARG A 75 -20.90 -7.64 -6.84
N ARG A 76 -20.23 -7.59 -8.00
CA ARG A 76 -19.38 -6.46 -8.38
C ARG A 76 -20.23 -5.20 -8.50
N LEU A 77 -19.78 -4.12 -7.87
CA LEU A 77 -20.41 -2.82 -7.99
C LEU A 77 -20.14 -2.27 -9.40
N SER A 78 -21.19 -1.83 -10.10
CA SER A 78 -21.09 -1.37 -11.51
C SER A 78 -20.05 -0.27 -11.69
N TYR A 79 -20.01 0.70 -10.78
CA TYR A 79 -19.04 1.79 -10.85
C TYR A 79 -17.59 1.30 -10.70
N HIS A 80 -17.32 0.21 -9.97
CA HIS A 80 -15.98 -0.39 -9.94
C HIS A 80 -15.61 -0.93 -11.31
N CYS A 81 -16.51 -1.68 -11.95
CA CYS A 81 -16.30 -2.21 -13.31
C CYS A 81 -16.08 -1.08 -14.31
N ASP A 82 -16.88 -0.01 -14.23
CA ASP A 82 -16.76 1.16 -15.10
C ASP A 82 -15.42 1.88 -14.90
N LEU A 83 -14.97 2.07 -13.65
CA LEU A 83 -13.69 2.69 -13.34
C LEU A 83 -12.49 1.84 -13.82
N LEU A 84 -12.58 0.52 -13.68
CA LEU A 84 -11.54 -0.43 -14.09
C LEU A 84 -11.41 -0.52 -15.61
N THR A 85 -12.54 -0.59 -16.31
CA THR A 85 -12.59 -0.87 -17.76
C THR A 85 -12.82 0.37 -18.62
N ARG A 86 -13.09 1.53 -18.00
CA ARG A 86 -13.53 2.76 -18.68
C ARG A 86 -14.81 2.53 -19.50
N GLY A 87 -15.71 1.69 -18.99
CA GLY A 87 -16.99 1.35 -19.64
C GLY A 87 -16.87 0.35 -20.80
N MET A 88 -15.69 -0.22 -21.08
CA MET A 88 -15.54 -1.24 -22.13
C MET A 88 -15.94 -2.66 -21.70
N GLY A 89 -16.15 -2.88 -20.40
CA GLY A 89 -16.81 -4.07 -19.83
C GLY A 89 -16.11 -5.42 -20.07
N GLY A 90 -16.77 -6.49 -19.61
CA GLY A 90 -16.37 -7.88 -19.83
C GLY A 90 -15.65 -8.48 -18.62
N VAL A 91 -16.15 -9.63 -18.14
CA VAL A 91 -15.71 -10.29 -16.90
C VAL A 91 -14.19 -10.53 -16.88
N GLU A 92 -13.61 -10.97 -18.00
CA GLU A 92 -12.17 -11.20 -18.12
C GLU A 92 -11.36 -9.89 -17.99
N MET A 93 -11.78 -8.84 -18.69
CA MET A 93 -11.13 -7.54 -18.63
C MET A 93 -11.21 -6.93 -17.23
N GLU A 94 -12.39 -6.98 -16.62
CA GLU A 94 -12.62 -6.53 -15.24
C GLU A 94 -11.72 -7.26 -14.25
N SER A 95 -11.67 -8.59 -14.34
CA SER A 95 -10.85 -9.43 -13.46
C SER A 95 -9.36 -9.09 -13.58
N ARG A 96 -8.86 -8.99 -14.82
CA ARG A 96 -7.45 -8.62 -15.07
C ARG A 96 -7.14 -7.21 -14.56
N LYS A 97 -8.03 -6.23 -14.80
CA LYS A 97 -7.85 -4.86 -14.30
C LYS A 97 -7.90 -4.77 -12.79
N ALA A 98 -8.74 -5.58 -12.14
CA ALA A 98 -8.78 -5.65 -10.69
C ALA A 98 -7.45 -6.17 -10.12
N GLU A 99 -6.86 -7.20 -10.72
CA GLU A 99 -5.53 -7.71 -10.34
C GLU A 99 -4.44 -6.65 -10.51
N GLU A 100 -4.42 -5.94 -11.64
CA GLU A 100 -3.50 -4.81 -11.87
C GLU A 100 -3.64 -3.74 -10.77
N TRP A 101 -4.86 -3.44 -10.33
CA TRP A 101 -5.08 -2.44 -9.29
C TRP A 101 -4.75 -2.97 -7.89
N ALA A 102 -4.92 -4.26 -7.63
CA ALA A 102 -4.46 -4.91 -6.40
C ALA A 102 -2.92 -4.79 -6.27
N SER A 103 -2.21 -5.04 -7.37
CA SER A 103 -0.76 -4.82 -7.48
C SER A 103 -0.37 -3.38 -7.16
N GLN A 104 -1.09 -2.41 -7.75
CA GLN A 104 -0.86 -0.99 -7.49
C GLN A 104 -1.11 -0.62 -6.03
N LEU A 105 -2.18 -1.11 -5.42
CA LEU A 105 -2.48 -0.88 -4.00
C LEU A 105 -1.33 -1.38 -3.12
N GLN A 106 -0.83 -2.60 -3.37
CA GLN A 106 0.32 -3.15 -2.64
C GLN A 106 1.58 -2.30 -2.84
N CYS A 107 1.93 -2.00 -4.10
CA CYS A 107 3.15 -1.26 -4.43
C CYS A 107 3.13 0.17 -3.90
N TRP A 108 1.99 0.87 -3.97
CA TRP A 108 1.87 2.22 -3.45
C TRP A 108 1.87 2.24 -1.92
N SER A 109 1.35 1.19 -1.27
CA SER A 109 1.45 1.03 0.18
C SER A 109 2.90 0.86 0.60
N LEU A 110 3.65 -0.01 -0.08
CA LEU A 110 5.10 -0.18 0.13
C LEU A 110 5.88 1.12 -0.09
N GLN A 111 5.55 1.88 -1.13
CA GLN A 111 6.17 3.18 -1.38
C GLN A 111 5.89 4.20 -0.26
N LEU A 112 4.66 4.24 0.26
CA LEU A 112 4.32 5.09 1.40
C LEU A 112 5.10 4.67 2.65
N ILE A 113 5.18 3.37 2.96
CA ILE A 113 6.01 2.84 4.06
C ILE A 113 7.48 3.23 3.87
N ASN A 114 8.00 3.18 2.64
CA ASN A 114 9.37 3.57 2.33
C ASN A 114 9.64 5.05 2.65
N CYS A 115 8.67 5.95 2.48
CA CYS A 115 8.80 7.34 2.94
C CYS A 115 9.03 7.44 4.46
N PHE A 116 8.35 6.61 5.25
CA PHE A 116 8.57 6.53 6.70
C PHE A 116 9.91 5.85 7.03
N ALA A 117 10.31 4.82 6.29
CA ALA A 117 11.53 4.05 6.54
C ALA A 117 12.82 4.90 6.45
N PHE A 118 12.79 6.04 5.75
CA PHE A 118 13.89 7.00 5.76
C PHE A 118 14.12 7.70 7.12
N LYS A 119 13.19 7.58 8.06
CA LYS A 119 13.30 8.18 9.39
C LYS A 119 13.48 7.08 10.45
N PRO A 120 14.60 7.08 11.20
CA PRO A 120 14.91 6.00 12.15
C PRO A 120 13.83 5.74 13.20
N GLU A 121 13.08 6.76 13.60
CA GLU A 121 12.01 6.67 14.60
C GLU A 121 10.85 5.74 14.21
N PHE A 122 10.63 5.50 12.91
CA PHE A 122 9.57 4.59 12.44
C PHE A 122 10.05 3.16 12.22
N LEU A 123 11.36 2.91 12.24
CA LEU A 123 11.91 1.58 12.00
C LEU A 123 11.45 0.53 13.00
N PRO A 124 11.28 0.80 14.32
CA PRO A 124 10.73 -0.20 15.24
C PRO A 124 9.34 -0.70 14.82
N THR A 125 8.51 0.16 14.24
CA THR A 125 7.19 -0.23 13.73
C THR A 125 7.29 -0.99 12.42
N ILE A 126 8.13 -0.53 11.49
CA ILE A 126 8.31 -1.16 10.16
C ILE A 126 8.98 -2.54 10.28
N CYS A 127 9.94 -2.68 11.20
CA CYS A 127 10.72 -3.89 11.38
C CYS A 127 10.06 -4.93 12.30
N LYS A 128 8.75 -4.84 12.51
CA LYS A 128 8.01 -5.87 13.24
C LYS A 128 8.05 -7.21 12.47
N PRO A 129 8.27 -8.35 13.13
CA PRO A 129 8.44 -9.64 12.47
C PRO A 129 7.32 -10.03 11.50
N GLU A 130 6.06 -9.76 11.88
CA GLU A 130 4.88 -10.08 11.08
C GLU A 130 4.88 -9.42 9.69
N PHE A 131 5.51 -8.25 9.57
CA PHE A 131 5.65 -7.53 8.32
C PHE A 131 6.88 -8.00 7.55
N LEU A 132 8.04 -8.12 8.23
CA LEU A 132 9.30 -8.47 7.59
C LEU A 132 9.29 -9.87 6.98
N VAL A 133 8.65 -10.86 7.62
CA VAL A 133 8.51 -12.22 7.07
C VAL A 133 7.73 -12.22 5.76
N LYS A 134 6.74 -11.34 5.63
CA LYS A 134 5.89 -11.25 4.43
C LYS A 134 6.49 -10.36 3.34
N LEU A 135 7.36 -9.42 3.69
CA LEU A 135 7.88 -8.40 2.78
C LEU A 135 8.53 -8.99 1.51
N PRO A 136 9.33 -10.08 1.56
CA PRO A 136 9.86 -10.75 0.37
C PRO A 136 8.82 -11.46 -0.49
N GLY A 137 7.53 -11.46 -0.13
CA GLY A 137 6.43 -11.97 -0.96
C GLY A 137 5.58 -10.85 -1.59
N MET A 138 5.83 -9.59 -1.25
CA MET A 138 5.02 -8.46 -1.68
C MET A 138 5.51 -7.86 -3.00
N TRP A 139 5.49 -8.67 -4.06
CA TRP A 139 5.99 -8.27 -5.38
C TRP A 139 4.96 -7.59 -6.28
N GLY A 140 3.71 -7.41 -5.86
CA GLY A 140 2.68 -6.82 -6.71
C GLY A 140 1.99 -7.83 -7.64
N GLY A 141 1.81 -9.07 -7.19
CA GLY A 141 1.03 -10.09 -7.90
C GLY A 141 1.71 -10.65 -9.17
N LEU A 142 0.98 -11.49 -9.92
CA LEU A 142 1.51 -12.23 -11.08
C LEU A 142 1.96 -11.32 -12.23
N VAL A 143 1.41 -10.11 -12.31
CA VAL A 143 1.72 -9.13 -13.36
C VAL A 143 3.03 -8.37 -13.08
N ASN A 144 3.55 -8.44 -11.86
CA ASN A 144 4.75 -7.71 -11.45
C ASN A 144 5.70 -8.62 -10.68
N GLU A 145 6.46 -9.46 -11.37
CA GLU A 145 7.42 -10.36 -10.70
C GLU A 145 8.58 -9.61 -10.01
N ASN A 146 8.79 -8.33 -10.34
CA ASN A 146 9.85 -7.49 -9.78
C ASN A 146 9.32 -6.11 -9.37
N SER A 147 8.56 -6.02 -8.26
CA SER A 147 8.15 -4.70 -7.75
C SER A 147 9.34 -3.87 -7.25
N PRO A 148 9.64 -2.72 -7.88
CA PRO A 148 10.69 -1.83 -7.40
C PRO A 148 10.40 -1.27 -6.00
N ALA A 149 9.13 -1.26 -5.58
CA ALA A 149 8.72 -0.74 -4.28
C ALA A 149 9.13 -1.68 -3.13
N GLY A 150 8.95 -3.00 -3.29
CA GLY A 150 9.36 -3.99 -2.29
C GLY A 150 10.87 -4.04 -2.11
N ILE A 151 11.61 -4.12 -3.23
CA ILE A 151 13.08 -4.05 -3.23
C ILE A 151 13.57 -2.72 -2.65
N GLY A 152 12.91 -1.61 -3.03
CA GLY A 152 13.21 -0.27 -2.55
C GLY A 152 13.11 -0.18 -1.03
N LEU A 153 12.02 -0.69 -0.45
CA LEU A 153 11.81 -0.71 1.00
C LEU A 153 12.83 -1.59 1.72
N LEU A 154 13.07 -2.81 1.23
CA LEU A 154 14.10 -3.71 1.79
C LEU A 154 15.47 -3.03 1.82
N ARG A 155 15.86 -2.38 0.72
CA ARG A 155 17.11 -1.63 0.64
C ARG A 155 17.17 -0.51 1.68
N THR A 156 16.09 0.28 1.81
CA THR A 156 16.01 1.35 2.83
C THR A 156 16.17 0.80 4.24
N ILE A 157 15.48 -0.29 4.59
CA ILE A 157 15.62 -0.96 5.90
C ILE A 157 17.07 -1.40 6.12
N CYS A 158 17.71 -2.01 5.13
CA CYS A 158 19.10 -2.48 5.21
C CYS A 158 20.13 -1.35 5.41
N HIS A 159 19.82 -0.10 5.05
CA HIS A 159 20.71 1.02 5.35
C HIS A 159 20.83 1.28 6.86
N HIS A 160 19.84 0.86 7.66
CA HIS A 160 19.83 1.06 9.11
C HIS A 160 20.33 -0.17 9.88
N LYS A 161 21.12 0.06 10.94
CA LYS A 161 21.65 -1.02 11.80
C LYS A 161 20.54 -1.87 12.43
N LEU A 162 19.48 -1.22 12.92
CA LEU A 162 18.29 -1.89 13.46
C LEU A 162 17.62 -2.77 12.40
N GLY A 163 17.41 -2.22 11.20
CA GLY A 163 16.78 -2.93 10.10
C GLY A 163 17.53 -4.19 9.68
N ARG A 164 18.86 -4.12 9.55
CA ARG A 164 19.70 -5.30 9.26
C ARG A 164 19.59 -6.36 10.35
N ALA A 165 19.66 -5.96 11.62
CA ALA A 165 19.57 -6.90 12.74
C ALA A 165 18.22 -7.63 12.75
N GLN A 166 17.12 -6.92 12.49
CA GLN A 166 15.78 -7.52 12.44
C GLN A 166 15.62 -8.43 11.24
N LEU A 167 16.07 -8.03 10.04
CA LEU A 167 16.01 -8.87 8.85
C LEU A 167 16.79 -10.18 8.99
N LEU A 168 17.99 -10.15 9.59
CA LEU A 168 18.76 -11.36 9.89
C LEU A 168 18.01 -12.29 10.84
N ALA A 169 17.33 -11.73 11.85
CA ALA A 169 16.59 -12.51 12.83
C ALA A 169 15.35 -13.22 12.25
N VAL A 170 14.68 -12.63 11.25
CA VAL A 170 13.45 -13.22 10.67
C VAL A 170 13.64 -13.98 9.36
N LEU A 171 14.73 -13.75 8.62
CA LEU A 171 14.96 -14.42 7.34
C LEU A 171 15.91 -15.62 7.45
N GLU A 172 16.38 -15.96 8.67
CA GLU A 172 17.34 -17.06 8.91
C GLU A 172 18.54 -17.04 7.94
N LEU A 173 18.99 -15.83 7.56
CA LEU A 173 20.17 -15.59 6.72
C LEU A 173 21.47 -15.55 7.55
#